data_AF-A0A6M8SLX2-F1
#
_entry.id   AF-A0A6M8SLX2-F1
#
_cell.length_a   1.000
_cell.length_b   1.000
_cell.length_c   1.000
_cell.angle_alpha   90.00
_cell.angle_beta   90.00
_cell.angle_gamma   90.00
#
_symmetry.space_group_name_H-M   'P 1'
#
loop_
_entity.id
_entity.type
_entity.pdbx_description
1 polymer ?
#
loop_
_entity_poly.entity_id
_entity_poly.type
_entity_poly.pdbx_seq_one_letter_code
_entity_poly.pdbx_strand_id
1 'polypeptide(L)'
;MLKQLGADIQSPTPFTQRGIAVKPSSKRNLIATVGWLPKQAEYMRYQIQGGARGPRKTALLMPGKSTRRNQYGNATNNFIKRIRAELASQAGFTGPRRNQLQQFRSKNGKVKQFAAAEADRLFVGQPVGYDGGAGIWRRINKGNRPRIVQVFSFRDEAKYTPSYRMPQGIDRDAQEIFIDEFKKALAAAVASAR
;
A
#
# COMPACT_ATOMS: atom_id res chain seq x y z
N MET A 1 -0.32 13.20 -17.55
CA MET A 1 0.13 12.19 -16.54
C MET A 1 -0.52 12.20 -15.14
N LEU A 2 -0.28 13.16 -14.22
CA LEU A 2 -0.80 13.09 -12.83
C LEU A 2 -2.34 13.08 -12.74
N LYS A 3 -3.00 13.83 -13.64
CA LYS A 3 -4.45 13.86 -13.78
C LYS A 3 -5.02 12.50 -14.18
N GLN A 4 -4.33 11.78 -15.06
CA GLN A 4 -4.71 10.44 -15.51
C GLN A 4 -4.55 9.40 -14.39
N LEU A 5 -3.50 9.52 -13.56
CA LEU A 5 -3.29 8.62 -12.42
C LEU A 5 -4.49 8.61 -11.46
N GLY A 6 -5.09 9.76 -11.18
CA GLY A 6 -6.26 9.86 -10.31
C GLY A 6 -7.57 9.36 -10.94
N ALA A 7 -7.64 9.31 -12.27
CA ALA A 7 -8.77 8.75 -13.00
C ALA A 7 -8.71 7.22 -13.06
N ASP A 8 -7.51 6.67 -13.30
CA ASP A 8 -7.30 5.24 -13.51
C ASP A 8 -7.15 4.46 -12.20
N ILE A 9 -6.59 5.08 -11.14
CA ILE A 9 -6.34 4.44 -9.85
C ILE A 9 -7.16 5.15 -8.77
N GLN A 10 -7.94 4.37 -8.02
CA GLN A 10 -8.74 4.89 -6.91
C GLN A 10 -7.86 5.30 -5.73
N SER A 11 -7.98 6.56 -5.30
CA SER A 11 -7.37 7.11 -4.07
C SER A 11 -5.85 6.82 -3.91
N PRO A 12 -5.01 7.19 -4.89
CA PRO A 12 -3.58 6.95 -4.81
C PRO A 12 -2.95 7.75 -3.66
N THR A 13 -2.02 7.14 -2.93
CA THR A 13 -1.30 7.84 -1.86
C THR A 13 -0.37 8.91 -2.44
N PRO A 14 -0.02 9.98 -1.69
CA PRO A 14 0.96 10.97 -2.14
C PRO A 14 2.33 10.35 -2.52
N PHE A 15 2.71 9.25 -1.84
CA PHE A 15 3.90 8.48 -2.18
C PHE A 15 3.82 7.83 -3.58
N THR A 16 2.62 7.38 -3.96
CA THR A 16 2.35 6.86 -5.30
C THR A 16 2.39 8.01 -6.31
N GLN A 17 1.68 9.10 -6.05
CA GLN A 17 1.65 10.25 -6.97
C GLN A 17 3.04 10.80 -7.29
N ARG A 18 3.92 10.92 -6.27
CA ARG A 18 5.31 11.37 -6.42
C ARG A 18 6.24 10.31 -7.03
N GLY A 19 5.73 9.13 -7.34
CA GLY A 19 6.50 8.04 -7.93
C GLY A 19 6.78 8.22 -9.42
N ILE A 20 6.02 9.08 -10.11
CA ILE A 20 6.25 9.36 -11.53
C ILE A 20 7.51 10.21 -11.67
N ALA A 21 8.46 9.74 -12.47
CA ALA A 21 9.72 10.44 -12.73
C ALA A 21 10.00 10.51 -14.23
N VAL A 22 10.62 11.62 -14.64
CA VAL A 22 11.08 11.86 -16.00
C VAL A 22 12.59 11.99 -15.98
N LYS A 23 13.27 11.15 -16.73
CA LYS A 23 14.67 11.32 -17.09
C LYS A 23 14.70 12.06 -18.44
N PRO A 24 15.10 13.34 -18.47
CA PRO A 24 15.08 14.12 -19.71
C PRO A 24 16.10 13.58 -20.72
N SER A 25 15.87 13.89 -21.99
CA SER A 25 16.88 13.69 -23.04
C SER A 25 18.05 14.66 -22.85
N SER A 26 19.17 14.34 -23.50
CA SER A 26 20.33 15.20 -23.60
C SER A 26 20.83 15.23 -25.04
N LYS A 27 21.68 16.21 -25.40
CA LYS A 27 22.27 16.28 -26.75
C LYS A 27 23.04 15.01 -27.15
N ARG A 28 23.58 14.28 -26.15
CA ARG A 28 24.31 13.02 -26.34
C ARG A 28 23.40 11.79 -26.34
N ASN A 29 22.19 11.92 -25.82
CA ASN A 29 21.21 10.84 -25.71
C ASN A 29 19.81 11.41 -25.94
N LEU A 30 19.32 11.28 -27.17
CA LEU A 30 18.04 11.85 -27.62
C LEU A 30 16.82 11.06 -27.10
N ILE A 31 17.01 10.18 -26.12
CA ILE A 31 15.95 9.40 -25.49
C ILE A 31 15.59 10.02 -24.14
N ALA A 32 14.32 10.40 -23.98
CA ALA A 32 13.73 10.69 -22.67
C ALA A 32 13.07 9.42 -22.12
N THR A 33 13.20 9.16 -20.83
CA THR A 33 12.53 8.03 -20.17
C THR A 33 11.53 8.54 -19.17
N VAL A 34 10.28 8.15 -19.33
CA VAL A 34 9.20 8.45 -18.39
C VAL A 34 8.79 7.16 -17.71
N GLY A 35 8.71 7.16 -16.39
CA GLY A 35 8.46 5.93 -15.66
C GLY A 35 8.16 6.14 -14.19
N TRP A 36 8.31 5.05 -13.45
CA TRP A 36 8.11 5.01 -12.02
C TRP A 36 9.44 4.86 -11.30
N LEU A 37 9.60 5.57 -10.19
CA LEU A 37 10.69 5.33 -9.26
C LEU A 37 10.67 3.85 -8.80
N PRO A 38 11.85 3.24 -8.54
CA PRO A 38 11.96 1.79 -8.36
C PRO A 38 11.00 1.22 -7.31
N LYS A 39 10.79 1.94 -6.20
CA LYS A 39 9.94 1.45 -5.12
C LYS A 39 8.46 1.42 -5.47
N GLN A 40 8.00 2.41 -6.22
CA GLN A 40 6.64 2.49 -6.72
C GLN A 40 6.42 1.50 -7.87
N ALA A 41 7.43 1.33 -8.73
CA ALA A 41 7.41 0.36 -9.83
C ALA A 41 7.13 -1.08 -9.36
N GLU A 42 7.61 -1.46 -8.16
CA GLU A 42 7.38 -2.80 -7.58
C GLU A 42 5.91 -3.22 -7.53
N TYR A 43 4.99 -2.27 -7.30
CA TYR A 43 3.56 -2.55 -7.28
C TYR A 43 2.82 -1.99 -8.49
N MET A 44 3.30 -0.90 -9.09
CA MET A 44 2.68 -0.30 -10.27
C MET A 44 2.79 -1.20 -11.50
N ARG A 45 3.82 -2.05 -11.59
CA ARG A 45 3.94 -3.03 -12.69
C ARG A 45 2.69 -3.88 -12.87
N TYR A 46 2.08 -4.32 -11.76
CA TYR A 46 0.88 -5.16 -11.80
C TYR A 46 -0.37 -4.37 -12.17
N GLN A 47 -0.41 -3.06 -11.90
CA GLN A 47 -1.51 -2.21 -12.33
C GLN A 47 -1.45 -1.90 -13.83
N ILE A 48 -0.26 -1.93 -14.42
CA ILE A 48 -0.05 -1.66 -15.85
C ILE A 48 -0.18 -2.95 -16.67
N GLN A 49 0.51 -4.01 -16.25
CA GLN A 49 0.62 -5.27 -17.01
C GLN A 49 -0.34 -6.36 -16.52
N GLY A 50 -0.95 -6.19 -15.35
CA GLY A 50 -1.71 -7.26 -14.69
C GLY A 50 -0.79 -8.31 -14.05
N GLY A 51 -1.38 -9.46 -13.74
CA GLY A 51 -0.68 -10.64 -13.24
C GLY A 51 -0.86 -10.91 -11.75
N ALA A 52 -0.11 -11.88 -11.24
CA ALA A 52 -0.18 -12.30 -9.85
C ALA A 52 1.04 -11.80 -9.06
N ARG A 53 0.79 -11.23 -7.88
CA ARG A 53 1.82 -10.87 -6.90
C ARG A 53 1.83 -11.93 -5.81
N GLY A 54 2.97 -12.61 -5.65
CA GLY A 54 3.21 -13.49 -4.51
C GLY A 54 3.73 -12.75 -3.27
N PRO A 55 3.72 -13.38 -2.08
CA PRO A 55 4.38 -12.89 -0.88
C PRO A 55 5.90 -12.87 -1.05
N ARG A 56 6.56 -11.96 -0.34
CA ARG A 56 8.03 -11.95 -0.23
C ARG A 56 8.58 -12.97 0.78
N LYS A 57 7.70 -13.46 1.65
CA LYS A 57 8.01 -14.39 2.73
C LYS A 57 6.84 -15.37 2.81
N THR A 58 6.14 -15.40 3.92
CA THR A 58 5.11 -16.40 4.21
C THR A 58 3.78 -16.14 3.50
N ALA A 59 3.21 -14.94 3.64
CA ALA A 59 1.88 -14.65 3.10
C ALA A 59 1.68 -13.14 2.87
N LEU A 60 0.75 -12.80 1.98
CA LEU A 60 0.25 -11.45 1.82
C LEU A 60 -0.80 -11.16 2.90
N LEU A 61 -0.65 -10.02 3.55
CA LEU A 61 -1.56 -9.56 4.58
C LEU A 61 -2.61 -8.62 3.98
N MET A 62 -3.84 -9.09 3.85
CA MET A 62 -4.93 -8.30 3.27
C MET A 62 -5.90 -7.82 4.35
N PRO A 63 -6.23 -6.50 4.40
CA PRO A 63 -7.18 -5.96 5.37
C PRO A 63 -8.54 -6.67 5.31
N GLY A 64 -8.98 -7.23 6.43
CA GLY A 64 -10.35 -7.72 6.59
C GLY A 64 -11.39 -6.59 6.60
N LYS A 65 -12.66 -6.97 6.77
CA LYS A 65 -13.78 -6.01 6.83
C LYS A 65 -13.72 -5.13 8.10
N SER A 66 -13.20 -5.66 9.20
CA SER A 66 -13.11 -4.95 10.49
C SER A 66 -11.82 -4.15 10.67
N THR A 67 -10.92 -4.14 9.68
CA THR A 67 -9.66 -3.39 9.75
C THR A 67 -9.90 -1.89 9.70
N ARG A 68 -9.28 -1.14 10.62
CA ARG A 68 -9.26 0.33 10.53
C ARG A 68 -8.37 0.79 9.37
N ARG A 69 -9.00 1.34 8.34
CA ARG A 69 -8.35 1.88 7.14
C ARG A 69 -8.16 3.40 7.23
N ASN A 70 -7.17 3.93 6.53
CA ASN A 70 -7.02 5.37 6.30
C ASN A 70 -7.83 5.82 5.08
N GLN A 71 -7.77 7.12 4.75
CA GLN A 71 -8.44 7.71 3.59
C GLN A 71 -8.04 7.11 2.22
N TYR A 72 -6.93 6.38 2.18
CA TYR A 72 -6.44 5.68 0.98
C TYR A 72 -6.76 4.18 1.00
N GLY A 73 -7.63 3.72 1.90
CA GLY A 73 -8.01 2.31 2.03
C GLY A 73 -6.96 1.40 2.68
N ASN A 74 -5.81 1.93 3.08
CA ASN A 74 -4.72 1.15 3.67
C ASN A 74 -4.89 0.99 5.19
N ALA A 75 -4.48 -0.15 5.75
CA ALA A 75 -4.42 -0.31 7.21
C ALA A 75 -3.43 0.69 7.83
N THR A 76 -3.83 1.35 8.92
CA THR A 76 -2.98 2.38 9.55
C THR A 76 -1.74 1.76 10.21
N ASN A 77 -0.59 2.46 10.17
CA ASN A 77 0.66 1.98 10.76
C ASN A 77 0.52 1.72 12.27
N ASN A 78 -0.16 2.60 13.01
CA ASN A 78 -0.40 2.42 14.44
C ASN A 78 -1.25 1.17 14.73
N PHE A 79 -2.23 0.87 13.87
CA PHE A 79 -3.03 -0.35 14.00
C PHE A 79 -2.18 -1.61 13.78
N ILE A 80 -1.33 -1.61 12.74
CA ILE A 80 -0.41 -2.73 12.48
C ILE A 80 0.59 -2.92 13.63
N LYS A 81 1.17 -1.83 14.15
CA LYS A 81 2.09 -1.87 15.30
C LYS A 81 1.42 -2.47 16.54
N ARG A 82 0.18 -2.05 16.84
CA ARG A 82 -0.60 -2.58 17.96
C ARG A 82 -0.87 -4.07 17.80
N ILE A 83 -1.31 -4.50 16.62
CA ILE A 83 -1.56 -5.92 16.33
C ILE A 83 -0.29 -6.75 16.51
N ARG A 84 0.84 -6.27 15.97
CA ARG A 84 2.13 -6.96 16.13
C ARG A 84 2.53 -7.08 17.60
N ALA A 85 2.38 -6.01 18.37
CA ALA A 85 2.71 -6.01 19.79
C ALA A 85 1.80 -6.95 20.59
N GLU A 86 0.50 -6.94 20.30
CA GLU A 86 -0.48 -7.81 20.95
C GLU A 86 -0.22 -9.29 20.64
N LEU A 87 0.00 -9.64 19.37
CA LEU A 87 0.35 -11.01 18.97
C LEU A 87 1.67 -11.47 19.59
N ALA A 88 2.68 -10.59 19.68
CA ALA A 88 3.93 -10.91 20.34
C ALA A 88 3.77 -11.14 21.85
N SER A 89 2.77 -10.53 22.48
CA SER A 89 2.50 -10.67 23.92
C SER A 89 1.68 -11.92 24.29
N GLN A 90 0.99 -12.55 23.33
CA GLN A 90 -0.01 -13.59 23.61
C GLN A 90 0.53 -15.02 23.73
N ALA A 91 1.64 -15.38 23.08
CA ALA A 91 2.39 -16.63 23.33
C ALA A 91 3.66 -16.71 22.46
N GLY A 92 4.78 -17.18 23.02
CA GLY A 92 5.82 -17.92 22.27
C GLY A 92 6.54 -17.28 21.07
N PHE A 93 6.38 -15.99 20.77
CA PHE A 93 7.07 -15.35 19.64
C PHE A 93 8.52 -15.03 20.02
N THR A 94 9.46 -15.86 19.56
CA THR A 94 10.92 -15.68 19.68
C THR A 94 11.42 -14.57 18.74
N GLY A 95 11.05 -13.33 19.06
CA GLY A 95 11.67 -12.11 18.51
C GLY A 95 12.31 -11.31 19.64
N PRO A 96 13.36 -10.51 19.38
CA PRO A 96 14.19 -9.94 20.43
C PRO A 96 13.34 -9.12 21.40
N ARG A 97 13.30 -9.61 22.65
CA ARG A 97 12.69 -8.96 23.81
C ARG A 97 13.44 -7.67 24.09
N ARG A 98 13.11 -6.62 23.36
CA ARG A 98 13.55 -5.26 23.69
C ARG A 98 12.54 -4.71 24.69
N ASN A 99 12.83 -5.03 25.95
CA ASN A 99 12.42 -4.36 27.18
C ASN A 99 11.27 -3.37 27.10
N GLN A 100 10.31 -3.59 28.01
CA GLN A 100 9.42 -2.58 28.53
C GLN A 100 8.47 -2.01 27.47
N LEU A 101 7.24 -2.54 27.51
CA LEU A 101 6.06 -1.69 27.40
C LEU A 101 6.23 -0.58 28.45
N GLN A 102 6.94 0.49 28.08
CA GLN A 102 6.84 1.77 28.76
C GLN A 102 5.38 2.11 28.74
N GLN A 103 4.74 1.81 29.87
CA GLN A 103 3.76 2.61 30.55
C GLN A 103 3.37 3.81 29.66
N PHE A 104 2.39 3.60 28.78
CA PHE A 104 1.68 4.72 28.20
C PHE A 104 0.92 5.35 29.37
N ARG A 105 1.63 6.19 30.13
CA ARG A 105 1.07 7.01 31.21
C ARG A 105 -0.06 7.80 30.58
N SER A 106 -1.28 7.43 30.95
CA SER A 106 -2.42 8.33 30.76
C SER A 106 -2.09 9.61 31.52
N LYS A 107 -2.32 10.78 30.90
CA LYS A 107 -2.07 12.10 31.52
C LYS A 107 -2.74 12.27 32.91
N ASN A 108 -3.68 11.38 33.27
CA ASN A 108 -4.44 11.42 34.51
C ASN A 108 -4.23 10.19 35.41
N GLY A 109 -2.98 9.71 35.56
CA GLY A 109 -2.57 8.83 36.68
C GLY A 109 -3.22 7.44 36.82
N LYS A 110 -4.23 7.10 36.01
CA LYS A 110 -4.84 5.77 36.01
C LYS A 110 -4.07 4.86 35.07
N VAL A 111 -3.22 4.01 35.64
CA VAL A 111 -2.63 2.86 34.95
C VAL A 111 -3.76 1.95 34.52
N LYS A 112 -4.09 1.91 33.22
CA LYS A 112 -4.95 0.85 32.68
C LYS A 112 -4.13 -0.43 32.68
N GLN A 113 -4.19 -1.18 33.78
CA GLN A 113 -3.82 -2.58 33.79
C GLN A 113 -4.82 -3.29 32.87
N PHE A 114 -4.37 -3.68 31.67
CA PHE A 114 -5.14 -4.59 30.84
C PHE A 114 -4.91 -6.01 31.36
N ALA A 115 -5.57 -6.38 32.46
CA ALA A 115 -6.01 -7.76 32.58
C ALA A 115 -7.12 -7.93 31.53
N ALA A 116 -6.74 -8.10 30.27
CA ALA A 116 -7.70 -8.36 29.21
C ALA A 116 -8.36 -9.70 29.55
N ALA A 117 -9.61 -9.64 30.04
CA ALA A 117 -10.54 -10.73 29.87
C ALA A 117 -10.37 -11.28 28.45
N GLU A 118 -10.33 -12.61 28.28
CA GLU A 118 -10.11 -13.30 26.99
C GLU A 118 -10.98 -12.78 25.82
N ALA A 119 -12.05 -12.07 26.18
CA ALA A 119 -13.03 -11.33 25.43
C ALA A 119 -12.58 -10.37 24.31
N ASP A 120 -11.34 -9.88 24.28
CA ASP A 120 -10.86 -8.94 23.24
C ASP A 120 -9.49 -9.32 22.64
N ARG A 121 -9.14 -10.61 22.69
CA ARG A 121 -7.83 -11.10 22.25
C ARG A 121 -7.78 -11.35 20.75
N LEU A 122 -6.70 -10.89 20.11
CA LEU A 122 -6.27 -11.37 18.81
C LEU A 122 -5.81 -12.83 18.84
N PHE A 123 -5.89 -13.51 17.70
CA PHE A 123 -5.25 -14.79 17.47
C PHE A 123 -4.98 -15.01 15.97
N VAL A 124 -4.08 -15.95 15.67
CA VAL A 124 -3.74 -16.33 14.30
C VAL A 124 -4.33 -17.70 14.00
N GLY A 125 -4.97 -17.86 12.83
CA GLY A 125 -5.51 -19.15 12.39
C GLY A 125 -6.78 -18.99 11.55
N GLN A 126 -7.57 -20.05 11.49
CA GLN A 126 -8.90 -20.08 10.88
C GLN A 126 -9.91 -20.58 11.93
N PRO A 127 -10.85 -19.75 12.40
CA PRO A 127 -11.89 -20.18 13.32
C PRO A 127 -12.88 -21.12 12.63
N VAL A 128 -13.26 -22.19 13.31
CA VAL A 128 -14.28 -23.13 12.83
C VAL A 128 -15.65 -22.43 12.79
N GLY A 129 -16.40 -22.63 11.71
CA GLY A 129 -17.75 -22.05 11.55
C GLY A 129 -17.80 -20.57 11.18
N TYR A 130 -16.67 -19.97 10.77
CA TYR A 130 -16.62 -18.58 10.30
C TYR A 130 -16.13 -18.52 8.85
N ASP A 131 -16.76 -17.64 8.07
CA ASP A 131 -16.33 -17.33 6.71
C ASP A 131 -15.02 -16.51 6.72
N GLY A 132 -14.04 -16.98 5.96
CA GLY A 132 -12.71 -16.37 5.88
C GLY A 132 -11.65 -17.42 6.17
N GLY A 133 -10.65 -17.52 5.29
CA GLY A 133 -9.54 -18.46 5.46
C GLY A 133 -8.59 -18.06 6.59
N ALA A 134 -7.41 -18.66 6.58
CA ALA A 134 -6.34 -18.34 7.52
C ALA A 134 -6.07 -16.83 7.60
N GLY A 135 -5.84 -16.32 8.82
CA GLY A 135 -5.61 -14.91 9.03
C GLY A 135 -5.42 -14.52 10.49
N ILE A 136 -5.47 -13.22 10.75
CA ILE A 136 -5.49 -12.64 12.09
C ILE A 136 -6.94 -12.31 12.42
N TRP A 137 -7.41 -12.84 13.54
CA TRP A 137 -8.79 -12.71 14.02
C TRP A 137 -8.82 -12.05 15.38
N ARG A 138 -9.94 -11.41 15.71
CA ARG A 138 -10.20 -10.80 17.02
C ARG A 138 -11.49 -11.36 17.60
N ARG A 139 -11.45 -11.79 18.86
CA ARG A 139 -12.65 -12.03 19.66
C ARG A 139 -13.18 -10.68 20.13
N ILE A 140 -14.47 -10.43 19.99
CA ILE A 140 -15.14 -9.21 20.43
C ILE A 140 -16.34 -9.63 21.28
N ASN A 141 -16.25 -9.41 22.58
CA ASN A 141 -17.41 -9.56 23.47
C ASN A 141 -18.06 -8.18 23.67
N LYS A 142 -18.87 -7.76 22.70
CA LYS A 142 -19.69 -6.56 22.83
C LYS A 142 -21.12 -6.97 23.21
N GLY A 143 -21.44 -6.88 24.51
CA GLY A 143 -22.73 -7.30 25.07
C GLY A 143 -22.86 -8.82 25.22
N ASN A 144 -24.09 -9.35 25.21
CA ASN A 144 -24.37 -10.78 25.43
C ASN A 144 -24.10 -11.69 24.22
N ARG A 145 -23.48 -11.19 23.14
CA ARG A 145 -23.20 -11.98 21.93
C ARG A 145 -21.72 -11.89 21.55
N PRO A 146 -20.87 -12.84 21.97
CA PRO A 146 -19.49 -12.91 21.53
C PRO A 146 -19.44 -13.07 20.00
N ARG A 147 -18.55 -12.32 19.34
CA ARG A 147 -18.33 -12.42 17.89
C ARG A 147 -16.84 -12.52 17.60
N ILE A 148 -16.49 -13.24 16.54
CA ILE A 148 -15.13 -13.28 16.03
C ILE A 148 -15.12 -12.53 14.70
N VAL A 149 -14.16 -11.62 14.51
CA VAL A 149 -14.02 -10.84 13.28
C VAL A 149 -12.64 -11.01 12.67
N GLN A 150 -12.58 -11.17 11.35
CA GLN A 150 -11.31 -11.26 10.63
C GLN A 150 -10.71 -9.86 10.49
N VAL A 151 -9.57 -9.65 11.15
CA VAL A 151 -8.83 -8.39 11.12
C VAL A 151 -7.88 -8.35 9.93
N PHE A 152 -7.25 -9.47 9.59
CA PHE A 152 -6.48 -9.61 8.35
C PHE A 152 -6.65 -11.02 7.81
N SER A 153 -6.66 -11.16 6.48
CA SER A 153 -6.57 -12.46 5.81
C SER A 153 -5.15 -12.70 5.30
N PHE A 154 -4.73 -13.96 5.30
CA PHE A 154 -3.52 -14.42 4.63
C PHE A 154 -3.86 -14.91 3.24
N ARG A 155 -3.08 -14.50 2.25
CA ARG A 155 -3.21 -14.90 0.86
C ARG A 155 -1.84 -15.27 0.29
N ASP A 156 -1.81 -16.32 -0.52
CA ASP A 156 -0.59 -16.75 -1.22
C ASP A 156 -0.36 -15.94 -2.50
N GLU A 157 -1.40 -15.26 -2.99
CA GLU A 157 -1.28 -14.36 -4.13
C GLU A 157 -2.33 -13.24 -4.09
N ALA A 158 -2.00 -12.13 -4.77
CA ALA A 158 -2.94 -11.08 -5.13
C ALA A 158 -2.96 -10.96 -6.65
N LYS A 159 -4.14 -11.13 -7.25
CA LYS A 159 -4.34 -11.03 -8.71
C LYS A 159 -4.71 -9.61 -9.09
N TYR A 160 -4.12 -9.14 -10.18
CA TYR A 160 -4.32 -7.81 -10.73
C TYR A 160 -4.74 -7.92 -12.20
N THR A 161 -5.74 -7.12 -12.56
CA THR A 161 -6.08 -6.82 -13.94
C THR A 161 -5.44 -5.47 -14.32
N PRO A 162 -4.96 -5.30 -15.56
CA PRO A 162 -4.48 -4.00 -16.04
C PRO A 162 -5.55 -2.92 -15.82
N SER A 163 -5.23 -1.91 -15.03
CA SER A 163 -6.13 -0.81 -14.68
C SER A 163 -5.54 0.55 -15.06
N TYR A 164 -4.21 0.68 -15.04
CA TYR A 164 -3.51 1.93 -15.28
C TYR A 164 -2.97 2.01 -16.69
N ARG A 165 -3.52 2.93 -17.51
CA ARG A 165 -3.21 3.07 -18.95
C ARG A 165 -2.07 4.05 -19.19
N MET A 166 -0.99 3.89 -18.43
CA MET A 166 0.15 4.80 -18.48
C MET A 166 0.83 4.87 -19.85
N PRO A 167 1.11 3.75 -20.56
CA PRO A 167 1.78 3.80 -21.85
C PRO A 167 0.94 4.58 -22.86
N GLN A 168 -0.36 4.30 -22.95
CA GLN A 168 -1.28 4.96 -23.88
C GLN A 168 -1.43 6.45 -23.58
N GLY A 169 -1.32 6.84 -22.31
CA GLY A 169 -1.31 8.24 -21.90
C GLY A 169 -0.04 8.96 -22.30
N ILE A 170 1.13 8.34 -22.09
CA ILE A 170 2.41 8.92 -22.48
C ILE A 170 2.50 9.06 -24.00
N ASP A 171 2.15 8.03 -24.76
CA ASP A 171 2.30 8.05 -26.21
C ASP A 171 1.45 9.18 -26.82
N ARG A 172 0.24 9.37 -26.30
CA ARG A 172 -0.64 10.47 -26.70
C ARG A 172 -0.07 11.84 -26.30
N ASP A 173 0.27 12.02 -25.02
CA ASP A 173 0.83 13.28 -24.51
C ASP A 173 2.11 13.64 -25.28
N ALA A 174 2.95 12.64 -25.60
CA ALA A 174 4.18 12.82 -26.37
C ALA A 174 3.90 13.21 -27.82
N GLN A 175 2.97 12.56 -28.51
CA GLN A 175 2.62 12.89 -29.89
C GLN A 175 2.04 14.31 -30.02
N GLU A 176 1.15 14.70 -29.11
CA GLU A 176 0.53 16.03 -29.10
C GLU A 176 1.56 17.13 -28.88
N ILE A 177 2.44 16.97 -27.87
CA ILE A 177 3.41 18.00 -27.50
C ILE A 177 4.61 18.02 -28.45
N PHE A 178 5.04 16.86 -28.95
CA PHE A 178 6.27 16.75 -29.74
C PHE A 178 6.22 17.58 -31.01
N ILE A 179 5.10 17.58 -31.74
CA ILE A 179 4.99 18.31 -33.00
C ILE A 179 5.16 19.81 -32.75
N ASP A 180 4.51 20.35 -31.72
CA ASP A 180 4.56 21.77 -31.40
C ASP A 180 5.95 22.19 -30.91
N GLU A 181 6.56 21.41 -30.01
CA GLU A 181 7.91 21.70 -29.52
C GLU A 181 8.97 21.52 -30.62
N PHE A 182 8.81 20.54 -31.51
CA PHE A 182 9.70 20.35 -32.65
C PHE A 182 9.64 21.54 -33.60
N LYS A 183 8.44 22.04 -33.94
CA LYS A 183 8.28 23.24 -34.78
C LYS A 183 8.95 24.47 -34.16
N LYS A 184 8.75 24.71 -32.86
CA LYS A 184 9.41 25.81 -32.13
C LYS A 184 10.93 25.69 -32.16
N ALA A 185 11.45 24.49 -31.88
CA ALA A 185 12.88 24.22 -31.88
C ALA A 185 13.49 24.38 -33.29
N LEU A 186 12.79 23.91 -34.33
CA LEU A 186 13.22 24.07 -35.72
C LEU A 186 13.25 25.55 -36.13
N ALA A 187 12.22 26.32 -35.80
CA ALA A 187 12.17 27.76 -36.08
C ALA A 187 13.32 28.51 -35.39
N ALA A 188 13.59 28.20 -34.13
CA ALA A 188 14.73 28.76 -33.40
C ALA A 188 16.08 28.38 -34.03
N ALA A 189 16.21 27.11 -34.46
CA ALA A 189 17.43 26.63 -35.12
C ALA A 189 17.69 27.38 -36.44
N VAL A 190 16.67 27.53 -37.30
CA VAL A 190 16.77 28.27 -38.57
C VAL A 190 17.11 29.74 -38.33
N ALA A 191 16.49 30.40 -37.34
CA ALA A 191 16.80 31.79 -37.00
C ALA A 191 18.23 31.99 -36.49
N SER A 192 18.80 30.97 -35.85
CA SER A 192 20.18 30.98 -35.34
C SER A 192 21.22 30.50 -36.34
N ALA A 193 20.79 29.89 -37.45
CA ALA A 193 21.66 29.45 -38.53
C ALA A 193 22.09 30.67 -39.34
N ARG A 194 23.28 31.17 -39.07
CA ARG A 194 24.00 32.10 -39.94
C ARG A 194 24.75 31.33 -41.01
#